data_AF-A0AAN8VXD2-F1
#
_entry.id   AF-A0AAN8VXD2-F1
#
_cell.length_a   1.000
_cell.length_b   1.000
_cell.length_c   1.000
_cell.angle_alpha   90.00
_cell.angle_beta   90.00
_cell.angle_gamma   90.00
#
_symmetry.space_group_name_H-M   'P 1'
#
loop_
_entity.id
_entity.type
_entity.pdbx_description
1 polymer ?
#
loop_
_entity_poly.entity_id
_entity_poly.type
_entity_poly.pdbx_seq_one_letter_code
_entity_poly.pdbx_strand_id
1 'polypeptide(L)' 'MQLMTNNPAKFLGLKGYGLAVLGRIPVLTPITAENQRYLETKRTKMGHVYGSDTQAPLAAFIEPTIYEED' A
#
# COMPACT_ATOMS: atom_id res chain seq x y z
N MET A 1 -12.24 -3.49 -7.60
CA MET A 1 -11.13 -4.42 -7.25
C MET A 1 -10.27 -3.83 -6.13
N GLN A 2 -9.56 -4.67 -5.37
CA GLN A 2 -8.58 -4.21 -4.38
C GLN A 2 -7.16 -4.31 -4.95
N LEU A 3 -6.35 -3.27 -4.76
CA LEU A 3 -4.99 -3.21 -5.31
C LEU A 3 -3.98 -3.67 -4.28
N MET A 4 -3.28 -4.78 -4.56
CA MET A 4 -2.13 -5.21 -3.76
C MET A 4 -0.92 -4.34 -4.07
N THR A 5 -0.62 -3.34 -3.23
CA THR A 5 0.53 -2.47 -3.43
C THR A 5 1.01 -1.78 -2.16
N ASN A 6 2.32 -1.60 -2.06
CA ASN A 6 2.96 -0.71 -1.06
C ASN A 6 3.23 0.69 -1.62
N ASN A 7 2.90 0.96 -2.89
CA ASN A 7 3.12 2.25 -3.52
C ASN A 7 1.78 3.03 -3.61
N PRO A 8 1.55 4.06 -2.78
CA PRO A 8 0.35 4.89 -2.85
C PRO A 8 0.12 5.53 -4.23
N ALA A 9 1.19 5.92 -4.94
CA ALA A 9 1.07 6.56 -6.25
C ALA A 9 0.47 5.62 -7.31
N LYS A 10 0.65 4.29 -7.18
CA LYS A 10 0.00 3.32 -8.08
C LYS A 10 -1.52 3.32 -7.93
N PHE A 11 -2.05 3.56 -6.73
CA PHE A 11 -3.49 3.64 -6.51
C PHE A 11 -4.08 4.83 -7.28
N LEU A 12 -3.49 6.02 -7.13
CA LEU A 12 -3.92 7.22 -7.86
C LEU A 12 -3.76 7.05 -9.37
N GLY A 13 -2.62 6.53 -9.82
CA GLY A 13 -2.34 6.34 -11.25
C GLY A 13 -3.37 5.44 -11.92
N LEU A 14 -3.67 4.27 -11.34
CA LEU A 14 -4.63 3.33 -11.91
C LEU A 14 -6.07 3.87 -11.88
N LYS A 15 -6.46 4.63 -10.84
CA LYS A 15 -7.75 5.33 -10.82
C LYS A 15 -7.88 6.32 -11.99
N GLY A 16 -6.80 7.02 -12.34
CA GLY A 16 -6.74 7.93 -13.50
C GLY A 16 -6.93 7.25 -14.86
N TYR A 17 -6.70 5.93 -14.96
CA TYR A 17 -6.96 5.13 -16.16
C TYR A 17 -8.40 4.57 -16.24
N GLY A 18 -9.30 5.03 -15.36
CA GLY A 18 -10.70 4.56 -15.34
C GLY A 18 -10.89 3.18 -14.68
N LEU A 19 -9.88 2.67 -13.97
CA LEU A 19 -10.00 1.41 -13.24
C LEU A 19 -10.69 1.62 -11.89
N ALA A 20 -11.71 0.80 -11.61
CA ALA A 20 -12.43 0.81 -10.34
C ALA A 20 -11.60 0.16 -9.21
N VAL A 21 -10.66 0.93 -8.65
CA VAL A 21 -9.86 0.53 -7.48
C VAL A 21 -10.57 0.98 -6.20
N LEU A 22 -11.10 0.02 -5.45
CA LEU A 22 -11.95 0.24 -4.27
C LEU A 22 -11.17 0.31 -2.96
N GLY A 23 -9.90 -0.10 -2.97
CA GLY A 23 -9.08 -0.16 -1.77
C GLY A 23 -7.68 -0.67 -2.07
N ARG A 24 -6.83 -0.68 -1.03
CA ARG A 24 -5.44 -1.12 -1.12
C ARG A 24 -5.17 -2.19 -0.07
N ILE A 25 -4.55 -3.28 -0.50
CA ILE A 25 -4.03 -4.33 0.37
C ILE A 25 -2.50 -4.19 0.42
N PRO A 26 -1.88 -4.04 1.60
CA PRO A 26 -0.43 -3.98 1.71
C PRO A 26 0.21 -5.32 1.32
N VAL A 27 1.35 -5.26 0.63
CA VAL A 27 2.16 -6.44 0.30
C VAL A 27 3.17 -6.65 1.42
N LEU A 28 2.95 -7.67 2.24
CA LEU A 28 3.83 -7.99 3.36
C LEU A 28 5.06 -8.76 2.84
N THR A 29 6.24 -8.29 3.21
CA THR A 29 7.51 -8.96 2.92
C THR A 29 8.47 -8.67 4.06
N PRO A 30 9.12 -9.68 4.67
CA PRO A 30 10.09 -9.44 5.72
C PRO A 30 11.28 -8.67 5.17
N ILE A 31 11.84 -7.78 5.99
CA ILE A 31 13.12 -7.13 5.68
C ILE A 31 14.22 -8.15 6.00
N THR A 32 15.04 -8.46 5.01
CA THR A 32 16.22 -9.32 5.11
C THR A 32 17.47 -8.51 4.75
N ALA A 33 18.66 -9.01 5.07
CA ALA A 33 19.91 -8.34 4.74
C ALA A 33 20.04 -8.09 3.22
N GLU A 34 19.54 -9.02 2.40
CA GLU A 34 19.61 -8.98 0.94
C GLU A 34 18.65 -7.95 0.34
N ASN A 35 17.47 -7.75 0.94
CA ASN A 35 16.43 -6.88 0.38
C ASN A 35 16.35 -5.49 1.03
N GLN A 36 17.02 -5.27 2.16
CA GLN A 36 16.95 -4.02 2.94
C GLN A 36 17.24 -2.78 2.09
N ARG A 37 18.37 -2.77 1.37
CA ARG A 37 18.75 -1.63 0.52
C ARG A 37 17.72 -1.34 -0.57
N TYR A 38 17.13 -2.39 -1.13
CA TYR A 38 16.11 -2.26 -2.17
C TYR A 38 14.82 -1.65 -1.62
N LEU A 39 14.33 -2.16 -0.48
CA LEU A 39 13.12 -1.65 0.17
C LEU A 39 13.30 -0.20 0.65
N GLU A 40 14.46 0.14 1.19
CA GLU A 40 14.77 1.52 1.59
C GLU A 40 14.83 2.47 0.39
N THR A 41 15.39 2.02 -0.73
CA THR A 41 15.37 2.80 -1.99
C THR A 41 13.94 3.04 -2.45
N LYS A 42 13.06 2.03 -2.36
CA LYS A 42 11.65 2.18 -2.71
C LYS A 42 10.92 3.15 -1.78
N ARG A 43 11.20 3.09 -0.47
CA ARG A 43 10.63 4.01 0.53
C ARG A 43 11.03 5.45 0.22
N THR A 44 12.34 5.71 0.18
CA THR A 44 12.91 7.06 0.09
C THR A 44 12.69 7.71 -1.26
N LYS A 45 12.83 6.96 -2.35
CA LYS A 45 12.75 7.53 -3.71
C LYS A 45 11.35 7.48 -4.33
N MET A 46 10.52 6.50 -3.95
CA MET A 46 9.22 6.26 -4.58
C MET A 46 8.04 6.32 -3.61
N GLY A 47 8.28 6.71 -2.35
CA GLY A 47 7.23 6.88 -1.35
C GLY A 47 6.52 5.57 -0.98
N HIS A 48 7.21 4.42 -1.07
CA HIS A 48 6.63 3.18 -0.60
C HIS A 48 6.36 3.23 0.91
N VAL A 49 5.22 2.69 1.32
CA VAL A 49 4.78 2.57 2.70
C VAL A 49 4.75 1.10 3.09
N TYR A 50 5.38 0.74 4.19
CA TYR A 50 5.41 -0.62 4.73
C TYR A 50 4.72 -0.67 6.09
N GLY A 51 4.28 -1.86 6.51
CA GLY A 51 3.52 -2.02 7.77
C GLY A 51 4.27 -1.59 9.03
N SER A 52 5.61 -1.55 9.01
CA SER A 52 6.44 -1.02 10.10
C SER A 52 6.32 0.49 10.30
N ASP A 53 5.76 1.22 9.34
CA ASP A 53 5.64 2.67 9.35
C ASP A 53 4.32 3.15 9.95
N THR A 54 3.45 2.21 10.28
CA THR A 54 2.09 2.45 10.74
C THR A 54 1.90 1.78 12.09
N GLN A 55 1.62 2.57 13.13
CA GLN A 55 1.22 2.12 14.47
C GLN A 55 -0.18 1.43 14.48
N ALA A 56 -0.77 1.18 13.31
CA ALA A 56 -2.11 0.66 13.18
C ALA A 56 -2.08 -0.89 13.22
N PRO A 57 -2.96 -1.53 14.01
CA PRO A 57 -3.03 -2.99 14.06
C PRO A 57 -3.34 -3.55 12.67
N LEU A 58 -2.77 -4.72 12.34
CA LEU A 58 -2.99 -5.43 11.05
C LEU A 58 -4.48 -5.55 10.67
N ALA A 59 -5.38 -5.63 11.66
CA ALA A 59 -6.83 -5.66 11.47
C ALA A 59 -7.39 -4.40 10.78
N ALA A 60 -6.79 -3.22 11.01
CA ALA A 60 -7.22 -1.95 10.42
C ALA A 60 -7.03 -1.88 8.89
N PHE A 61 -6.26 -2.80 8.31
CA PHE A 61 -6.09 -2.92 6.85
C PHE A 61 -6.99 -3.98 6.21
N ILE A 62 -7.69 -4.78 7.02
CA ILE A 62 -8.59 -5.85 6.56
C ILE A 62 -10.05 -5.37 6.62
N GLU A 63 -10.37 -4.42 7.50
CA GLU A 63 -11.71 -3.83 7.52
C GLU A 63 -11.94 -2.99 6.25
N PRO A 64 -12.98 -3.29 5.47
CA PRO A 64 -13.37 -2.44 4.37
C PRO A 64 -13.81 -1.12 4.98
N THR A 65 -13.08 -0.04 4.71
CA THR A 65 -13.61 1.30 4.91
C THR A 65 -14.77 1.44 3.93
N ILE A 66 -15.97 1.12 4.39
CA ILE A 66 -17.20 1.50 3.69
C ILE A 66 -17.20 3.03 3.74
N TYR A 67 -16.77 3.65 2.65
CA TYR A 67 -17.11 5.05 2.42
C TYR A 67 -18.59 5.02 2.05
N GLU A 68 -19.45 5.56 2.92
CA GLU A 68 -20.82 5.89 2.53
C GLU A 68 -20.72 6.97 1.45
N GLU A 69 -21.26 6.67 0.28
CA GLU A 69 -21.41 7.65 -0.80
C GLU A 69 -22.66 8.49 -0.51
N ASP A 70 -22.46 9.79 -0.29
CA ASP A 70 -23.44 10.84 -0.61
C ASP A 70 -23.22 11.34 -2.04
#